data_AF-A0A3D6CE16-F1
#
_entry.id   AF-A0A3D6CE16-F1
#
_cell.length_a   1.000
_cell.length_b   1.000
_cell.length_c   1.000
_cell.angle_alpha   90.00
_cell.angle_beta   90.00
_cell.angle_gamma   90.00
#
_symmetry.space_group_name_H-M   'P 1'
#
loop_
_entity.id
_entity.type
_entity.pdbx_description
1 polymer ?
#
loop_
_entity_poly.entity_id
_entity_poly.type
_entity_poly.pdbx_seq_one_letter_code
_entity_poly.pdbx_strand_id
1 'polypeptide(L)'
;MVQKAKSLHTDTMKEIERKFILAGLPDIPFTGSTPIRQGYITDPSDSVEARLRQKGDKHLITFKRGSGMVREEREIMIDPAAFKQLWHLTRPIRTSAWPWMEIPDHKHLKP
;
A
#
# COMPACT_ATOMS: atom_id res chain seq x y z
N MET A 1 -46.12 -2.67 23.60
CA MET A 1 -45.48 -3.23 22.40
C MET A 1 -44.13 -2.55 22.22
N VAL A 2 -43.02 -3.25 22.43
CA VAL A 2 -41.67 -2.69 22.22
C VAL A 2 -41.03 -3.47 21.08
N GLN A 3 -40.92 -2.82 19.91
CA GLN A 3 -40.21 -3.36 18.77
C GLN A 3 -38.72 -3.38 19.09
N LYS A 4 -38.13 -4.57 19.24
CA LYS A 4 -36.67 -4.75 19.24
C LYS A 4 -36.15 -4.46 17.84
N ALA A 5 -35.38 -3.39 17.68
CA ALA A 5 -34.61 -3.15 16.47
C ALA A 5 -33.59 -4.29 16.28
N LYS A 6 -33.68 -4.98 15.14
CA LYS A 6 -32.70 -5.99 14.72
C LYS A 6 -31.41 -5.25 14.35
N SER A 7 -30.33 -5.51 15.09
CA SER A 7 -28.99 -5.01 14.77
C SER A 7 -28.52 -5.62 13.45
N LEU A 8 -28.51 -4.81 12.40
CA LEU A 8 -27.90 -5.16 11.11
C LEU A 8 -26.38 -5.22 11.31
N HIS A 9 -25.82 -6.42 11.46
CA HIS A 9 -24.38 -6.61 11.33
C HIS A 9 -24.01 -6.44 9.87
N THR A 10 -23.48 -5.27 9.51
CA THR A 10 -22.75 -5.09 8.26
C THR A 10 -21.42 -5.81 8.38
N ASP A 11 -21.37 -7.05 7.92
CA ASP A 11 -20.12 -7.77 7.71
C ASP A 11 -19.34 -7.05 6.59
N THR A 12 -18.37 -6.22 7.00
CA THR A 12 -17.54 -5.46 6.07
C THR A 12 -16.42 -6.39 5.64
N MET A 13 -16.35 -6.72 4.34
CA MET A 13 -15.26 -7.52 3.77
C MET A 13 -13.91 -6.94 4.19
N LYS A 14 -13.23 -7.64 5.09
CA LYS A 14 -11.95 -7.21 5.67
C LYS A 14 -10.81 -7.93 4.96
N GLU A 15 -9.96 -7.16 4.29
CA GLU A 15 -8.75 -7.68 3.65
C GLU A 15 -7.73 -8.17 4.69
N ILE A 16 -7.05 -9.29 4.40
CA ILE A 16 -5.99 -9.87 5.24
C ILE A 16 -4.71 -9.99 4.41
N GLU A 17 -3.73 -9.13 4.69
CA GLU A 17 -2.41 -9.16 4.05
C GLU A 17 -1.42 -10.02 4.86
N ARG A 18 -0.58 -10.82 4.18
CA ARG A 18 0.55 -11.57 4.77
C ARG A 18 1.80 -11.39 3.93
N LYS A 19 2.95 -11.25 4.59
CA LYS A 19 4.26 -11.07 3.94
C LYS A 19 5.16 -12.26 4.25
N PHE A 20 5.80 -12.81 3.23
CA PHE A 20 6.69 -13.95 3.31
C PHE A 20 8.09 -13.56 2.83
N ILE A 21 9.12 -14.14 3.43
CA ILE A 21 10.48 -14.06 2.92
C ILE A 21 10.60 -15.13 1.82
N LEU A 22 11.05 -14.73 0.63
CA LEU A 22 11.31 -15.67 -0.45
C LEU A 22 12.69 -16.30 -0.27
N ALA A 23 12.77 -17.63 -0.31
CA ALA A 23 14.04 -18.36 -0.25
C ALA A 23 14.84 -18.30 -1.58
N GLY A 24 14.17 -17.91 -2.66
CA GLY A 24 14.73 -17.75 -4.00
C GLY A 24 13.69 -17.14 -4.94
N LEU A 25 14.10 -16.71 -6.12
CA LEU A 25 13.17 -16.25 -7.14
C LEU A 25 12.39 -17.46 -7.68
N PRO A 26 11.04 -17.44 -7.71
CA PRO A 26 10.26 -18.51 -8.30
C PRO A 26 10.46 -18.55 -9.82
N ASP A 27 10.41 -19.74 -10.41
CA ASP A 27 10.47 -19.95 -11.86
C ASP A 27 9.11 -19.62 -12.47
N ILE A 28 8.82 -18.32 -12.61
CA ILE A 28 7.63 -17.79 -13.25
C ILE A 28 8.03 -16.86 -14.40
N PRO A 29 7.31 -16.87 -15.54
CA PRO A 29 7.61 -15.99 -16.66
C PRO A 29 7.57 -14.52 -16.24
N PHE A 30 8.67 -13.81 -16.45
CA PHE A 30 8.73 -12.38 -16.20
C PHE A 30 7.92 -11.63 -17.27
N THR A 31 6.84 -10.98 -16.85
CA THR A 31 5.93 -10.25 -17.74
C THR A 31 6.20 -8.75 -17.79
N GLY A 32 7.04 -8.24 -16.89
CA GLY A 32 7.39 -6.83 -16.82
C GLY A 32 7.61 -6.37 -15.38
N SER A 33 8.02 -5.11 -15.26
CA SER A 33 8.20 -4.51 -13.95
C SER A 33 7.96 -3.01 -13.95
N THR A 34 7.42 -2.51 -12.83
CA THR A 34 7.20 -1.07 -12.65
C THR A 34 8.14 -0.52 -11.57
N PRO A 35 8.98 0.49 -11.88
CA PRO A 35 9.86 1.10 -10.89
C PRO A 35 9.02 1.76 -9.78
N ILE A 36 9.48 1.59 -8.54
CA ILE A 36 8.87 2.21 -7.37
C ILE A 36 9.91 3.04 -6.62
N ARG A 37 9.49 4.24 -6.26
CA ARG A 37 10.20 5.10 -5.32
C ARG A 37 9.24 5.49 -4.21
N GLN A 38 9.65 5.36 -2.95
CA GLN A 38 8.80 5.75 -1.83
C GLN A 38 9.59 6.30 -0.63
N GLY A 39 8.93 7.14 0.15
CA GLY A 39 9.51 7.76 1.34
C GLY A 39 8.42 8.18 2.33
N TYR A 40 8.77 8.17 3.61
CA TYR A 40 7.89 8.60 4.69
C TYR A 40 8.19 10.05 5.06
N ILE A 41 7.15 10.86 5.21
CA ILE A 41 7.26 12.25 5.69
C ILE A 41 7.27 12.26 7.22
N THR A 42 6.43 11.43 7.85
CA THR A 42 6.24 11.36 9.30
C THR A 42 7.23 10.41 9.99
N ASP A 43 7.38 10.54 11.30
CA ASP A 43 8.12 9.60 12.14
C ASP A 43 7.25 8.36 12.49
N PRO A 44 7.85 7.16 12.66
CA PRO A 44 7.15 6.01 13.22
C PRO A 44 6.43 6.27 14.55
N SER A 45 6.86 7.24 15.36
CA SER A 45 6.18 7.63 16.59
C SER A 45 4.94 8.51 16.37
N ASP A 46 4.74 9.04 15.17
CA ASP A 46 3.59 9.91 14.88
C ASP A 46 2.28 9.11 14.85
N SER A 47 1.19 9.77 15.26
CA SER A 47 -0.14 9.16 15.27
C SER A 47 -0.74 8.90 13.87
N VAL A 48 -0.14 9.50 12.84
CA VAL A 48 -0.51 9.34 11.43
C VAL A 48 0.76 9.11 10.62
N GLU A 49 0.74 8.09 9.79
CA GLU A 49 1.80 7.79 8.83
C GLU A 49 1.47 8.47 7.49
N ALA A 50 2.33 9.37 7.01
CA ALA A 50 2.24 9.95 5.68
C ALA A 50 3.36 9.40 4.78
N ARG A 51 2.98 8.69 3.72
CA ARG A 51 3.89 8.06 2.76
C ARG A 51 3.70 8.64 1.37
N LEU A 52 4.79 9.09 0.76
CA LEU A 52 4.85 9.39 -0.67
C LEU A 52 5.28 8.15 -1.44
N ARG A 53 4.62 7.87 -2.56
CA ARG A 53 4.95 6.77 -3.46
C ARG A 53 4.84 7.21 -4.91
N GLN A 54 5.87 6.95 -5.69
CA GLN A 54 5.85 6.97 -7.14
C GLN A 54 5.86 5.52 -7.65
N LYS A 55 4.91 5.16 -8.51
CA LYS A 55 4.83 3.87 -9.21
C LYS A 55 4.74 4.13 -10.70
N GLY A 56 5.86 3.97 -11.41
CA GLY A 56 5.98 4.49 -12.79
C GLY A 56 5.72 5.99 -12.82
N ASP A 57 4.74 6.42 -13.60
CA ASP A 57 4.36 7.85 -13.74
C ASP A 57 3.28 8.30 -12.74
N LYS A 58 2.74 7.38 -11.93
CA LYS A 58 1.74 7.70 -10.92
C LYS A 58 2.40 8.17 -9.63
N HIS A 59 1.95 9.30 -9.11
CA HIS A 59 2.44 9.91 -7.88
C HIS A 59 1.32 9.94 -6.85
N LEU A 60 1.57 9.40 -5.66
CA LEU A 60 0.57 9.22 -4.62
C LEU A 60 1.09 9.70 -3.27
N ILE A 61 0.18 10.20 -2.45
CA ILE A 61 0.36 10.35 -1.02
C ILE A 61 -0.68 9.48 -0.30
N THR A 62 -0.23 8.72 0.68
CA THR A 62 -1.07 7.86 1.51
C THR A 62 -0.98 8.32 2.95
N PHE A 63 -2.13 8.50 3.60
CA PHE A 63 -2.25 8.71 5.04
C PHE A 63 -2.81 7.45 5.69
N LYS A 64 -2.12 6.95 6.71
CA LYS A 64 -2.58 5.82 7.51
C LYS A 64 -2.69 6.23 8.96
N ARG A 65 -3.84 6.00 9.57
CA ARG A 65 -4.10 6.25 10.98
C ARG A 65 -4.54 4.97 11.68
N GLY A 66 -4.12 4.83 12.94
CA GLY A 66 -4.42 3.65 13.76
C GLY A 66 -3.32 2.58 13.69
N SER A 67 -3.47 1.59 14.56
CA SER A 67 -2.49 0.52 14.76
C SER A 67 -3.15 -0.86 14.76
N GLY A 68 -2.35 -1.91 14.57
CA GLY A 68 -2.85 -3.29 14.58
C GLY A 68 -3.74 -3.63 13.37
N MET A 69 -4.83 -4.36 13.64
CA MET A 69 -5.69 -5.00 12.62
C MET A 69 -6.74 -4.07 12.00
N VAL A 70 -6.89 -2.83 12.48
CA VAL A 70 -7.85 -1.86 11.94
C VAL A 70 -7.10 -0.55 11.73
N ARG A 71 -7.06 -0.11 10.48
CA ARG A 71 -6.39 1.14 10.09
C ARG A 71 -7.31 1.91 9.17
N GLU A 72 -7.37 3.22 9.37
CA GLU A 72 -7.96 4.12 8.40
C GLU A 72 -6.88 4.48 7.38
N GLU A 73 -7.16 4.25 6.11
CA GLU A 73 -6.25 4.58 5.01
C GLU A 73 -6.95 5.49 4.00
N ARG A 74 -6.25 6.53 3.57
CA ARG A 74 -6.66 7.43 2.49
C ARG A 74 -5.49 7.62 1.55
N GLU A 75 -5.69 7.27 0.29
CA GLU A 75 -4.70 7.43 -0.77
C GLU A 75 -5.21 8.45 -1.78
N ILE A 76 -4.33 9.37 -2.17
CA ILE A 76 -4.65 10.48 -3.05
C ILE A 76 -3.59 10.55 -4.14
N MET A 77 -4.03 10.65 -5.40
CA MET A 77 -3.16 10.97 -6.51
C MET A 77 -2.79 12.45 -6.46
N ILE A 78 -1.49 12.74 -6.59
CA ILE A 78 -0.97 14.10 -6.62
C ILE A 78 -0.26 14.35 -7.94
N ASP A 79 -0.16 15.61 -8.34
CA ASP A 79 0.60 15.96 -9.52
C ASP A 79 2.12 15.76 -9.28
N PRO A 80 2.92 15.58 -10.35
CA PRO A 80 4.37 15.37 -10.23
C PRO A 80 5.13 16.53 -9.59
N ALA A 81 4.65 17.78 -9.73
CA ALA A 81 5.31 18.94 -9.15
C ALA A 81 5.11 18.99 -7.64
N ALA A 82 3.89 18.73 -7.16
CA ALA A 82 3.60 18.55 -5.74
C ALA A 82 4.41 17.40 -5.14
N PHE A 83 4.51 16.27 -5.84
CA PHE A 83 5.34 15.15 -5.39
C PHE A 83 6.80 15.58 -5.22
N LYS A 84 7.38 16.27 -6.21
CA LYS A 84 8.77 16.73 -6.15
C LYS A 84 9.01 17.66 -4.95
N GLN A 85 8.10 18.60 -4.70
CA GLN A 85 8.20 19.50 -3.55
C GLN A 85 8.15 18.73 -2.22
N LEU A 86 7.15 17.86 -2.06
CA LEU A 86 6.97 17.07 -0.84
C LEU A 86 8.07 16.01 -0.66
N TRP A 87 8.69 15.55 -1.74
CA TRP A 87 9.77 14.55 -1.70
C TRP A 87 10.96 15.04 -0.87
N HIS A 88 11.23 16.34 -0.84
CA HIS A 88 12.28 16.93 0.00
C HIS A 88 12.02 16.78 1.50
N LEU A 89 10.77 16.60 1.91
CA LEU A 89 10.36 16.37 3.29
C LEU A 89 10.46 14.90 3.71
N THR A 90 10.76 13.99 2.77
CA THR A 90 10.91 12.58 3.10
C THR A 90 12.15 12.34 3.94
N ARG A 91 11.99 11.51 4.97
CA ARG A 91 13.08 11.04 5.83
C ARG A 91 14.14 10.28 5.00
N PRO A 92 15.38 10.15 5.52
CA PRO A 92 16.46 9.44 4.83
C PRO A 92 16.17 7.96 4.54
N ILE A 93 15.19 7.36 5.23
CA ILE A 93 14.69 6.01 4.93
C ILE A 93 13.86 6.09 3.65
N ARG A 94 14.57 6.06 2.53
CA ARG A 94 14.02 5.99 1.18
C ARG A 94 14.22 4.56 0.70
N THR A 95 13.12 3.87 0.41
CA THR A 95 13.22 2.56 -0.22
C THR A 95 12.99 2.73 -1.71
N SER A 96 14.04 2.50 -2.50
CA SER A 96 13.90 1.97 -3.84
C SER A 96 13.74 0.46 -3.68
N ALA A 97 12.51 -0.02 -3.64
CA ALA A 97 12.28 -1.46 -3.68
C ALA A 97 12.59 -1.96 -5.09
N TRP A 98 12.94 -3.25 -5.21
CA TRP A 98 12.93 -3.94 -6.49
C TRP A 98 11.61 -3.63 -7.22
N PRO A 99 11.64 -3.49 -8.56
CA PRO A 99 10.44 -3.20 -9.34
C PRO A 99 9.27 -4.11 -8.94
N TRP A 100 8.06 -3.55 -8.87
CA TRP A 100 6.88 -4.37 -8.65
C TRP A 100 6.76 -5.36 -9.81
N MET A 101 6.84 -6.65 -9.50
CA MET A 101 6.63 -7.71 -10.47
C MET A 101 5.13 -7.98 -10.57
N GLU A 102 4.61 -7.95 -11.79
CA GLU A 102 3.23 -8.37 -12.05
C GLU A 102 3.22 -9.89 -12.18
N ILE A 103 2.64 -10.56 -11.18
CA ILE A 103 2.39 -12.00 -11.27
C ILE A 103 1.09 -12.17 -12.08
N PRO A 104 1.09 -12.95 -13.17
CA PRO A 104 -0.13 -13.24 -13.93
C PRO A 104 -1.24 -13.79 -13.04
N ASP A 105 -2.50 -13.48 -13.38
CA ASP A 105 -3.66 -14.00 -12.66
C ASP A 105 -3.59 -15.54 -12.53
N HIS A 106 -3.78 -16.02 -11.30
CA HIS A 106 -3.66 -17.42 -10.87
C HIS A 106 -4.52 -18.44 -11.64
N LYS A 107 -5.40 -17.99 -12.54
CA LYS A 107 -6.27 -18.84 -13.36
C LYS A 107 -5.53 -19.74 -14.37
N HIS A 108 -4.21 -19.58 -14.50
CA HIS A 108 -3.39 -20.36 -15.43
C HIS A 108 -2.20 -21.09 -14.81
N LEU A 109 -2.05 -21.06 -13.48
CA LEU A 109 -1.08 -21.91 -12.81
C LEU A 109 -1.67 -23.32 -12.73
N LYS A 110 -1.22 -24.21 -13.63
CA LYS A 110 -1.51 -25.64 -13.48
C LYS A 110 -0.86 -26.14 -12.17
N PRO A 111 -1.53 -27.05 -11.45
CA PRO A 111 -1.03 -27.60 -10.18
C PRO A 111 0.33 -28.27 -10.34
#